data_AF-A0A183DWE9-F1
#
_entry.id   AF-A0A183DWE9-F1
#
_cell.length_a   1.000
_cell.length_b   1.000
_cell.length_c   1.000
_cell.angle_alpha   90.00
_cell.angle_beta   90.00
_cell.angle_gamma   90.00
#
_symmetry.space_group_name_H-M   'P 1'
#
loop_
_entity.id
_entity.type
_entity.pdbx_description
1 polymer ?
#
loop_
_entity_poly.entity_id
_entity_poly.type
_entity_poly.pdbx_seq_one_letter_code
_entity_poly.pdbx_strand_id
1 'polypeptide(L)'
;MHMLRSRRGQAVLVCSLIRSSNQLWDYPNGFAPINHMVIEGLRKSNHPVYDHMQQKAFELANRWINRNYRVYQSDHKLWQRYDVAKDYIRTAKGGDYDNQVGFQR
;
A
#
# COMPACT_ATOMS: atom_id res chain seq x y z
N MET A 1 -18.64 28.53 8.99
CA MET A 1 -18.58 27.13 9.46
C MET A 1 -17.77 26.31 8.46
N HIS A 2 -16.44 26.30 8.58
CA HIS A 2 -15.56 25.55 7.68
C HIS A 2 -15.36 24.14 8.20
N MET A 3 -15.94 23.16 7.51
CA MET A 3 -15.76 21.74 7.77
C MET A 3 -14.33 21.35 7.37
N LEU A 4 -13.45 21.14 8.35
CA LEU A 4 -12.13 20.54 8.14
C LEU A 4 -12.35 19.11 7.64
N ARG A 5 -12.34 18.91 6.32
CA ARG A 5 -12.21 17.57 5.73
C ARG A 5 -10.88 17.00 6.22
N SER A 6 -10.95 16.08 7.18
CA SER A 6 -9.83 15.24 7.57
C SER A 6 -9.34 14.52 6.31
N ARG A 7 -8.22 14.97 5.75
CA ARG A 7 -7.48 14.25 4.70
C ARG A 7 -6.85 13.01 5.34
N ARG A 8 -7.65 12.01 5.73
CA ARG A 8 -7.12 10.68 6.03
C ARG A 8 -6.70 10.07 4.70
N GLY A 9 -5.42 10.23 4.40
CA GLY A 9 -4.80 10.01 3.10
C GLY A 9 -5.07 8.62 2.49
N GLN A 10 -4.80 8.55 1.19
CA GLN A 10 -4.85 7.36 0.33
C GLN A 10 -3.72 6.37 0.66
N ALA A 11 -3.22 6.38 1.89
CA ALA A 11 -2.18 5.48 2.36
C ALA A 11 -2.71 4.03 2.43
N VAL A 12 -1.83 3.09 2.12
CA VAL A 12 -2.03 1.65 2.28
C VAL A 12 -1.04 1.14 3.34
N LEU A 13 -0.85 -0.17 3.48
CA LEU A 13 -0.05 -0.75 4.56
C LEU A 13 1.44 -0.65 4.23
N VAL A 14 2.16 0.09 5.08
CA VAL A 14 3.62 0.07 5.17
C VAL A 14 4.09 -1.24 5.79
N CYS A 15 5.30 -1.69 5.45
CA CYS A 15 5.88 -2.92 6.00
C CYS A 15 6.21 -2.79 7.49
N SER A 16 6.58 -1.60 7.93
CA SER A 16 6.94 -1.28 9.31
C SER A 16 6.77 0.23 9.57
N LEU A 17 6.72 0.60 10.85
CA LEU A 17 6.62 1.99 11.30
C LEU A 17 7.99 2.62 11.59
N ILE A 18 9.09 1.85 11.50
CA ILE A 18 10.45 2.36 11.68
C ILE A 18 10.75 3.35 10.55
N ARG A 19 11.19 4.55 10.94
CA ARG A 19 11.53 5.64 10.02
C ARG A 19 13.04 5.83 9.98
N SER A 20 13.53 6.38 8.87
CA SER A 20 14.94 6.75 8.69
C SER A 20 15.95 5.59 8.77
N SER A 21 15.49 4.33 8.67
CA SER A 21 16.38 3.16 8.61
C SER A 21 17.03 2.97 7.25
N ASN A 22 16.47 3.58 6.19
CA ASN A 22 16.79 3.34 4.78
C ASN A 22 16.65 1.87 4.34
N GLN A 23 16.04 1.02 5.17
CA GLN A 23 15.85 -0.39 4.87
C GLN A 23 14.68 -0.59 3.91
N LEU A 24 14.77 -1.62 3.07
CA LEU A 24 13.74 -1.95 2.08
C LEU A 24 12.39 -2.29 2.73
N TRP A 25 12.42 -2.91 3.91
CA TRP A 25 11.26 -3.44 4.63
C TRP A 25 10.66 -2.47 5.67
N ASP A 26 11.01 -1.19 5.59
CA ASP A 26 10.55 -0.16 6.52
C ASP A 26 9.73 0.94 5.82
N TYR A 27 9.21 1.87 6.63
CA TYR A 27 8.51 3.04 6.13
C TYR A 27 9.36 3.78 5.08
N PRO A 28 8.82 4.16 3.90
CA PRO A 28 7.40 4.19 3.54
C PRO A 28 6.97 3.01 2.63
N ASN A 29 7.75 1.93 2.55
CA ASN A 29 7.60 0.91 1.53
C ASN A 29 6.42 -0.03 1.83
N GLY A 30 5.66 -0.37 0.79
CA GLY A 30 4.63 -1.40 0.79
C GLY A 30 4.88 -2.42 -0.30
N PHE A 31 4.65 -3.70 0.02
CA PHE A 31 4.85 -4.84 -0.88
C PHE A 31 3.55 -5.60 -1.09
N ALA A 32 3.38 -6.19 -2.28
CA ALA A 32 2.17 -6.93 -2.63
C ALA A 32 1.86 -8.10 -1.68
N PRO A 33 2.83 -8.96 -1.30
CA PRO A 33 2.54 -10.10 -0.43
C PRO A 33 2.05 -9.67 0.95
N ILE A 34 2.65 -8.63 1.55
CA ILE A 34 2.27 -8.13 2.88
C ILE A 34 0.87 -7.51 2.84
N ASN A 35 0.60 -6.67 1.84
CA ASN A 35 -0.73 -6.06 1.67
C ASN A 35 -1.79 -7.14 1.44
N HIS A 36 -1.51 -8.13 0.58
CA HIS A 36 -2.41 -9.25 0.32
C HIS A 36 -2.71 -10.07 1.58
N MET A 37 -1.71 -10.44 2.37
CA MET A 37 -1.91 -11.22 3.59
C MET A 37 -2.82 -10.50 4.60
N VAL A 38 -2.62 -9.19 4.80
CA VAL A 38 -3.46 -8.43 5.73
C VAL A 38 -4.87 -8.25 5.19
N ILE A 39 -5.03 -7.95 3.89
CA ILE A 39 -6.34 -7.81 3.24
C ILE A 39 -7.14 -9.11 3.36
N GLU A 40 -6.53 -10.25 3.04
CA GLU A 40 -7.18 -11.55 3.15
C GLU A 40 -7.47 -11.94 4.60
N GLY A 41 -6.57 -11.61 5.53
CA GLY A 41 -6.79 -11.81 6.96
C GLY A 41 -8.02 -11.04 7.47
N LEU A 42 -8.14 -9.77 7.09
CA LEU A 42 -9.32 -8.94 7.43
C LEU A 42 -10.59 -9.51 6.80
N ARG A 43 -10.53 -9.88 5.52
CA ARG A 43 -11.68 -10.43 4.76
C ARG A 43 -12.21 -11.73 5.36
N LYS A 44 -11.33 -12.59 5.87
CA LYS A 44 -11.65 -13.91 6.45
C LYS A 44 -11.82 -13.88 7.98
N SER A 45 -11.66 -12.71 8.62
CA SER A 45 -11.80 -12.62 10.07
C SER A 45 -13.26 -12.81 10.48
N ASN A 46 -13.52 -13.70 11.44
CA ASN A 46 -14.86 -13.92 12.00
C ASN A 46 -15.11 -13.03 13.23
N HIS A 47 -14.59 -11.81 13.23
CA HIS A 47 -14.75 -10.87 14.35
C HIS A 47 -16.22 -10.46 14.50
N PRO A 48 -16.75 -10.18 15.72
CA PRO A 48 -18.12 -9.70 15.92
C PRO A 48 -18.46 -8.39 15.19
N VAL A 49 -17.47 -7.73 14.59
CA VAL A 49 -17.62 -6.54 13.74
C VAL A 49 -17.29 -6.91 12.28
N TYR A 50 -17.79 -8.06 11.83
CA TYR A 50 -17.46 -8.70 10.56
C TYR A 50 -17.61 -7.76 9.36
N ASP A 51 -18.75 -7.07 9.28
CA ASP A 51 -19.05 -6.16 8.17
C ASP A 51 -18.04 -5.02 8.08
N HIS A 52 -17.54 -4.53 9.22
CA HIS A 52 -16.54 -3.48 9.26
C HIS A 52 -15.16 -3.99 8.80
N MET A 53 -14.81 -5.23 9.15
CA MET A 53 -13.55 -5.84 8.73
C MET A 53 -13.53 -6.15 7.23
N GLN A 54 -14.63 -6.67 6.68
CA GLN A 54 -14.77 -6.84 5.24
C GLN A 54 -14.72 -5.52 4.48
N GLN A 55 -15.42 -4.49 4.99
CA GLN A 55 -15.38 -3.16 4.39
C GLN A 55 -13.96 -2.59 4.40
N LYS A 56 -13.20 -2.79 5.49
CA LYS A 56 -11.80 -2.37 5.57
C LYS A 56 -10.90 -3.15 4.63
N ALA A 57 -11.10 -4.46 4.50
CA ALA A 57 -10.38 -5.28 3.54
C ALA A 57 -10.60 -4.76 2.10
N PHE A 58 -11.86 -4.50 1.74
CA PHE A 58 -12.23 -3.95 0.43
C PHE A 58 -11.64 -2.56 0.19
N GLU A 59 -11.68 -1.69 1.20
CA GLU A 59 -11.09 -0.34 1.13
C GLU A 59 -9.57 -0.42 0.87
N LEU A 60 -8.85 -1.28 1.60
CA LEU A 60 -7.41 -1.48 1.44
C LEU A 60 -7.06 -2.08 0.07
N ALA A 61 -7.82 -3.08 -0.38
CA ALA A 61 -7.64 -3.71 -1.70
C ALA A 61 -7.81 -2.70 -2.84
N ASN A 62 -8.88 -1.89 -2.80
CA ASN A 62 -9.09 -0.85 -3.80
C ASN A 62 -7.99 0.20 -3.81
N ARG A 63 -7.53 0.63 -2.64
CA ARG A 63 -6.42 1.59 -2.54
C ARG A 63 -5.12 1.01 -3.11
N TRP A 64 -4.81 -0.24 -2.79
CA TRP A 64 -3.64 -0.95 -3.32
C TRP A 64 -3.68 -1.05 -4.85
N ILE A 65 -4.77 -1.59 -5.41
CA ILE A 65 -4.92 -1.78 -6.86
C ILE A 65 -4.86 -0.45 -7.61
N ASN A 66 -5.64 0.55 -7.17
CA ASN A 66 -5.68 1.85 -7.85
C ASN A 66 -4.34 2.58 -7.81
N ARG A 67 -3.58 2.47 -6.71
CA ARG A 67 -2.24 3.03 -6.61
C ARG A 67 -1.29 2.39 -7.60
N ASN A 68 -1.23 1.06 -7.62
CA ASN A 68 -0.32 0.33 -8.51
C ASN A 68 -0.69 0.51 -9.98
N TYR A 69 -1.99 0.55 -10.29
CA TYR A 69 -2.48 0.79 -11.64
C TYR A 69 -2.07 2.16 -12.17
N ARG A 70 -2.13 3.22 -11.35
CA ARG A 70 -1.67 4.56 -11.74
C ARG A 70 -0.17 4.62 -12.03
N VAL A 71 0.68 3.88 -11.30
CA VAL A 71 2.10 3.73 -11.64
C VAL A 71 2.28 2.92 -12.93
N TYR A 72 1.50 1.86 -13.11
CA TYR A 72 1.54 1.07 -14.33
C TYR A 72 1.16 1.87 -15.57
N GLN A 73 0.23 2.82 -15.45
CA GLN A 73 -0.16 3.68 -16.57
C GLN A 73 0.98 4.56 -17.09
N SER A 74 1.94 4.97 -16.23
CA SER A 74 3.10 5.75 -16.65
C SER A 74 4.28 4.87 -17.05
N ASP A 75 4.53 3.82 -16.29
CA ASP A 75 5.78 3.04 -16.40
C ASP A 75 5.63 1.80 -17.26
N HIS A 76 4.38 1.38 -17.54
CA HIS A 76 4.01 0.11 -18.17
C HIS A 76 4.65 -1.12 -17.50
N LYS A 77 4.92 -1.00 -16.20
CA LYS A 77 5.62 -1.99 -15.38
C LYS A 77 4.95 -2.12 -14.01
N LEU A 78 4.95 -3.33 -13.48
CA LEU A 78 4.64 -3.59 -12.08
C LEU A 78 5.95 -3.70 -11.29
N TRP A 79 6.01 -2.98 -10.19
CA TRP A 79 7.22 -2.89 -9.37
C TRP A 79 7.10 -3.80 -8.15
N GLN A 80 8.23 -4.25 -7.63
CA GLN A 80 8.27 -5.09 -6.43
C GLN A 80 7.70 -4.36 -5.20
N ARG A 81 7.95 -3.05 -5.10
CA ARG A 81 7.56 -2.21 -3.96
C ARG A 81 7.14 -0.80 -4.37
N TYR A 82 6.28 -0.22 -3.55
CA TYR A 82 5.68 1.10 -3.76
C TYR A 82 5.83 1.97 -2.52
N ASP A 83 5.94 3.29 -2.71
CA ASP A 83 5.79 4.25 -1.62
C ASP A 83 4.29 4.37 -1.30
N VAL A 84 3.89 3.88 -0.13
CA VAL A 84 2.47 3.79 0.27
C VAL A 84 2.09 4.76 1.38
N ALA A 85 3.06 5.53 1.90
CA ALA A 85 2.84 6.39 3.06
C ALA A 85 2.27 7.77 2.71
N LYS A 86 2.44 8.22 1.46
CA LYS A 86 1.99 9.55 1.00
C LYS A 86 0.92 9.44 -0.09
N ASP A 87 0.17 10.53 -0.26
CA ASP A 87 -0.93 10.62 -1.23
C ASP A 87 -0.45 10.68 -2.69
N TYR A 88 0.81 11.03 -2.93
CA TYR A 88 1.39 10.88 -4.26
C TYR A 88 1.63 9.41 -4.57
N ILE A 89 1.67 9.10 -5.86
CA ILE A 89 1.74 7.73 -6.37
C ILE A 89 3.04 7.59 -7.14
N ARG A 90 3.95 6.76 -6.60
CA ARG A 90 5.26 6.49 -7.19
C ARG A 90 5.80 5.14 -6.72
N THR A 91 6.82 4.68 -7.43
CA THR A 91 7.67 3.57 -7.02
C THR A 91 8.47 3.91 -5.76
N ALA A 92 8.76 2.89 -4.96
CA ALA A 92 9.68 3.06 -3.83
C ALA A 92 11.10 3.36 -4.33
N LYS A 93 11.85 4.15 -3.54
CA LYS A 93 13.26 4.51 -3.75
C LYS A 93 14.07 4.21 -2.49
N GLY A 94 15.39 4.03 -2.63
CA GLY A 94 16.33 3.84 -1.51
C GLY A 94 16.46 2.39 -1.03
N GLY A 95 17.46 2.13 -0.18
CA GLY A 95 17.93 0.80 0.20
C GLY A 95 19.13 0.34 -0.62
N ASP A 96 19.59 -0.89 -0.39
CA ASP A 96 20.88 -1.37 -0.91
C ASP A 96 20.92 -1.57 -2.43
N TYR A 97 19.75 -1.67 -3.07
CA TYR A 97 19.60 -1.85 -4.51
C TYR A 97 18.36 -1.12 -5.06
N ASP A 98 18.39 -0.87 -6.37
CA ASP A 98 17.28 -0.28 -7.11
C ASP A 98 16.02 -1.13 -7.02
N ASN A 99 14.86 -0.47 -7.12
CA ASN A 99 13.58 -1.15 -7.15
C ASN A 99 13.49 -2.05 -8.39
N GLN A 100 13.05 -3.29 -8.20
CA GLN A 100 13.00 -4.27 -9.27
C GLN A 100 11.63 -4.28 -9.94
N VAL A 101 11.62 -4.54 -11.25
CA VAL A 101 10.38 -4.86 -11.97
C VAL A 101 9.97 -6.27 -11.55
N GLY A 102 8.78 -6.40 -10.96
CA GLY A 102 8.34 -7.65 -10.34
C GLY A 102 7.66 -8.61 -11.31
N PHE A 103 6.75 -8.10 -12.15
CA PHE A 103 5.99 -8.90 -13.11
C PHE A 103 6.01 -8.20 -14.46
N GLN A 104 6.61 -8.86 -15.45
CA GLN A 104 6.54 -8.49 -16.86
C GLN A 104 5.63 -9.51 -17.54
N ARG A 105 4.75 -9.04 -18.42
CA ARG A 105 4.07 -9.93 -19.37
C ARG A 105 5.05 -10.42 -20.41
#